data_AF-A0A482XPQ2-F1
#
_entry.id   AF-A0A482XPQ2-F1
#
_cell.length_a   1.000
_cell.length_b   1.000
_cell.length_c   1.000
_cell.angle_alpha   90.00
_cell.angle_beta   90.00
_cell.angle_gamma   90.00
#
_symmetry.space_group_name_H-M   'P 1'
#
loop_
_entity.id
_entity.type
_entity.pdbx_description
1 polymer ?
#
loop_
_entity_poly.entity_id
_entity_poly.type
_entity_poly.pdbx_seq_one_letter_code
_entity_poly.pdbx_strand_id
1 'polypeptide(L)' 'MRFECVLLGAIKYTIIVCATASDAAPLQYLAPYSGCAMGEFFRDNGKHALIIYDDLSKQAVAYRQVCSTRRSFFT' A
#
# COMPACT_ATOMS: atom_id res chain seq x y z
N MET A 1 13.77 -1.76 -0.68
CA MET A 1 13.21 -0.42 -0.39
C MET A 1 13.45 0.05 1.05
N ARG A 2 13.05 -0.69 2.09
CA ARG A 2 13.14 -0.22 3.48
C ARG A 2 14.58 0.08 3.97
N PHE A 3 15.55 -0.76 3.64
CA PHE A 3 16.97 -0.55 3.99
C PHE A 3 17.64 0.59 3.21
N GLU A 4 17.36 0.72 1.91
CA GLU A 4 17.89 1.81 1.05
C GLU A 4 17.55 3.20 1.59
N CYS A 5 16.29 3.38 2.03
CA CYS A 5 15.83 4.66 2.57
C CYS A 5 16.51 5.02 3.91
N VAL A 6 16.97 4.02 4.69
CA VAL A 6 17.76 4.27 5.92
C VAL A 6 19.14 4.84 5.54
N LEU A 7 19.80 4.21 4.58
CA LEU A 7 21.16 4.57 4.15
C LEU A 7 21.23 5.96 3.53
N LEU A 8 20.21 6.35 2.77
CA LEU A 8 20.13 7.67 2.13
C LEU A 8 19.55 8.77 3.04
N GLY A 9 19.25 8.46 4.31
CA GLY A 9 18.65 9.42 5.25
C GLY A 9 17.21 9.82 4.91
N ALA A 10 16.57 9.09 3.99
CA ALA A 10 15.26 9.45 3.44
C ALA A 10 14.08 9.20 4.39
N ILE A 11 14.31 8.45 5.48
CA ILE A 11 13.27 8.10 6.47
C ILE A 11 12.63 9.32 7.12
N LYS A 12 13.33 10.46 7.23
CA LYS A 12 12.80 11.63 7.93
C LYS A 12 11.62 12.28 7.21
N TYR A 13 11.49 12.05 5.90
CA TYR A 13 10.46 12.67 5.06
C TYR A 13 9.68 11.64 4.24
N THR A 14 9.86 10.35 4.49
CA THR A 14 9.16 9.27 3.78
C THR A 14 8.41 8.38 4.76
N ILE A 15 7.19 8.03 4.39
CA ILE A 15 6.38 7.04 5.09
C ILE A 15 6.32 5.82 4.20
N ILE A 16 6.68 4.66 4.74
CA ILE A 16 6.71 3.40 4.01
C ILE A 16 5.58 2.52 4.53
N VAL A 17 4.56 2.30 3.69
CA VAL A 17 3.48 1.33 3.96
C VAL A 17 3.91 -0.02 3.38
N CYS A 18 4.33 -0.95 4.23
CA CYS A 18 4.71 -2.29 3.80
C CYS A 18 3.56 -3.27 4.03
N ALA A 19 2.99 -3.79 2.93
CA ALA A 19 2.26 -5.06 2.94
C ALA A 19 3.10 -6.08 2.17
N THR A 20 3.65 -7.04 2.91
CA THR A 20 4.51 -8.07 2.35
C THR A 20 3.69 -9.18 1.70
N ALA A 21 4.30 -9.96 0.82
CA ALA A 21 3.63 -11.10 0.17
C ALA A 21 3.11 -12.15 1.18
N SER A 22 3.64 -12.15 2.39
CA SER A 22 3.23 -13.04 3.49
C SER A 22 1.97 -12.56 4.22
N ASP A 23 1.58 -11.30 4.06
CA ASP A 23 0.40 -10.73 4.68
C ASP A 23 -0.87 -11.17 3.94
N ALA A 24 -1.99 -11.26 4.66
CA ALA A 24 -3.26 -11.71 4.09
C ALA A 24 -3.66 -10.88 2.84
N ALA A 25 -4.27 -11.52 1.84
CA ALA A 25 -4.74 -10.88 0.61
C ALA A 25 -5.51 -9.54 0.83
N PRO A 26 -6.41 -9.39 1.82
CA PRO A 26 -7.07 -8.09 2.06
C PRO A 26 -6.12 -6.98 2.54
N LEU A 27 -5.04 -7.29 3.27
CA LEU A 27 -4.04 -6.28 3.68
C LEU A 27 -3.24 -5.77 2.49
N GLN A 28 -2.89 -6.65 1.55
CA GLN A 28 -2.22 -6.26 0.31
C GLN A 28 -3.13 -5.39 -0.59
N TYR A 29 -4.45 -5.61 -0.54
CA TYR A 29 -5.42 -4.75 -1.21
C TYR A 29 -5.55 -3.37 -0.55
N LEU A 30 -5.52 -3.31 0.78
CA LEU A 30 -5.76 -2.08 1.56
C LEU A 30 -4.54 -1.15 1.62
N ALA A 31 -3.32 -1.69 1.55
CA ALA A 31 -2.07 -0.94 1.65
C ALA A 31 -1.97 0.33 0.78
N PRO A 32 -2.31 0.31 -0.53
CA PRO A 32 -2.26 1.51 -1.37
C PRO A 32 -3.33 2.56 -0.96
N TYR A 33 -4.49 2.13 -0.47
CA TYR A 33 -5.50 3.07 0.03
C TYR A 33 -5.07 3.77 1.31
N SER A 34 -4.42 3.05 2.22
CA SER A 34 -3.81 3.65 3.42
C SER A 34 -2.70 4.65 3.07
N GLY A 35 -1.88 4.34 2.07
CA GLY A 35 -0.86 5.26 1.54
C GLY A 35 -1.46 6.53 0.94
N CYS A 36 -2.57 6.42 0.20
CA CYS A 36 -3.29 7.56 -0.37
C CYS A 36 -3.87 8.47 0.71
N ALA A 37 -4.55 7.90 1.72
CA ALA A 37 -5.12 8.68 2.82
C ALA A 37 -4.05 9.46 3.62
N MET A 38 -2.87 8.85 3.83
CA MET A 38 -1.74 9.56 4.44
C MET A 38 -1.21 10.68 3.56
N GLY A 39 -1.12 10.46 2.24
CA GLY A 39 -0.70 11.51 1.29
C GLY A 39 -1.71 12.65 1.17
N GLU A 40 -3.01 12.35 1.19
CA GLU A 40 -4.10 13.33 1.21
C GLU A 40 -4.04 14.22 2.44
N PHE A 41 -3.73 13.65 3.62
CA PHE A 41 -3.52 14.46 4.83
C PHE A 41 -2.39 15.50 4.66
N PHE A 42 -1.29 15.16 4.00
CA PHE A 42 -0.22 16.13 3.74
C PHE A 42 -0.62 17.16 2.68
N ARG A 43 -1.36 16.73 1.65
CA ARG A 43 -1.91 17.61 0.61
C ARG A 43 -2.89 18.64 1.17
N ASP A 44 -3.82 18.20 2.02
CA ASP A 44 -4.86 19.05 2.60
C ASP A 44 -4.29 20.06 3.62
N ASN A 45 -3.14 19.75 4.21
CA ASN A 45 -2.37 20.66 5.06
C ASN A 45 -1.43 21.60 4.27
N GLY A 46 -1.63 21.73 2.95
CA GLY A 46 -0.88 22.66 2.10
C GLY A 46 0.56 22.21 1.80
N LYS A 47 0.91 20.94 2.00
CA LYS A 47 2.22 20.38 1.67
C LYS A 47 2.15 19.56 0.38
N HIS A 48 3.26 19.48 -0.34
CA HIS A 48 3.36 18.60 -1.50
C HIS A 48 3.61 17.16 -1.04
N ALA A 49 2.76 16.23 -1.51
CA ALA A 49 2.90 14.80 -1.26
C ALA A 49 3.19 14.06 -2.56
N LEU A 50 4.20 13.19 -2.56
CA LEU A 50 4.50 12.26 -3.65
C LEU A 50 4.16 10.85 -3.18
N ILE A 51 3.28 10.17 -3.90
CA ILE A 51 2.89 8.79 -3.62
C ILE A 51 3.44 7.89 -4.74
N ILE A 52 4.16 6.84 -4.36
CA ILE A 52 4.70 5.84 -5.28
C ILE A 52 4.12 4.48 -4.90
N TYR A 53 3.55 3.78 -5.88
CA TYR A 53 3.01 2.44 -5.72
C TYR A 53 3.97 1.41 -6.35
N ASP A 54 4.49 0.51 -5.54
CA ASP A 54 5.38 -0.58 -5.97
C ASP A 54 4.84 -1.91 -5.41
N ASP A 55 3.93 -2.60 -6.09
CA ASP A 55 3.39 -2.39 -7.44
C ASP A 55 1.86 -2.65 -7.49
N LEU A 56 1.15 -1.98 -8.41
CA LEU A 56 -0.31 -2.12 -8.55
C LEU A 56 -0.73 -3.49 -9.09
N SER A 57 0.18 -4.25 -9.73
CA SER A 57 -0.14 -5.57 -10.28
C SER A 57 -0.38 -6.59 -9.16
N LYS A 58 0.40 -6.55 -8.07
CA LYS A 58 0.14 -7.38 -6.87
C LYS A 58 -1.18 -7.02 -6.19
N GLN A 59 -1.55 -5.74 -6.15
CA GLN A 59 -2.86 -5.31 -5.64
C GLN A 59 -4.01 -5.93 -6.45
N ALA A 60 -3.89 -5.98 -7.78
CA ALA A 60 -4.90 -6.58 -8.66
C ALA A 60 -5.04 -8.10 -8.45
N VAL A 61 -3.93 -8.82 -8.23
CA VAL A 61 -3.95 -10.25 -7.90
C VAL A 61 -4.64 -10.49 -6.56
N ALA A 62 -4.33 -9.69 -5.55
CA ALA A 62 -4.97 -9.76 -4.24
C ALA A 62 -6.48 -9.48 -4.32
N TYR A 63 -6.90 -8.48 -5.10
CA TYR A 63 -8.32 -8.19 -5.34
C TYR A 63 -9.05 -9.37 -5.99
N ARG A 64 -8.44 -10.02 -7.00
CA ARG A 64 -8.99 -11.23 -7.60
C ARG A 64 -9.15 -12.38 -6.61
N GLN A 65 -8.18 -12.59 -5.73
CA GLN A 65 -8.26 -13.62 -4.68
C GLN A 65 -9.39 -13.32 -3.69
N VAL A 66 -9.53 -12.08 -3.23
CA VAL A 66 -10.62 -11.67 -2.31
C VAL A 66 -11.98 -11.91 -2.96
N CYS A 67 -12.16 -11.53 -4.23
CA CYS A 67 -13.40 -11.78 -4.97
C CYS A 67 -13.68 -13.29 -5.15
N SER A 68 -12.67 -14.11 -5.45
CA SER A 68 -12.83 -15.56 -5.59
C SER A 68 -13.16 -16.23 -4.26
N THR A 69 -12.47 -15.90 -3.18
CA THR A 69 -12.74 -16.46 -1.84
C THR A 69 -14.15 -16.14 -1.36
N ARG A 70 -14.69 -14.96 -1.71
CA ARG A 70 -16.07 -14.59 -1.35
C ARG A 70 -17.14 -15.31 -2.17
N ARG A 71 -16.81 -15.88 -3.33
CA ARG A 71 -17.77 -16.64 -4.16
C ARG A 71 -17.96 -18.09 -3.72
N SER A 72 -17.01 -18.67 -2.98
CA SER A 72 -17.08 -20.07 -2.52
C SER A 72 -17.93 -20.29 -1.26
N PHE A 73 -18.54 -19.24 -0.70
CA PHE A 73 -19.43 -19.34 0.47
C PHE A 73 -20.92 -19.27 0.09
N PHE A 74 -21.24 -19.19 -1.20
CA PHE A 74 -22.61 -19.06 -1.71
C PHE A 74 -22.98 -20.14 -2.76
N THR A 75 -22.22 -21.23 -2.80
CA THR A 75 -22.51 -22.47 -3.54
C THR A 75 -22.26 -23.64 -2.61
#